data_AF-A0AAU2A8P2-F1
#
_entry.id   AF-A0AAU2A8P2-F1
#
_cell.length_a   1.000
_cell.length_b   1.000
_cell.length_c   1.000
_cell.angle_alpha   90.00
_cell.angle_beta   90.00
_cell.angle_gamma   90.00
#
_symmetry.space_group_name_H-M   'P 1'
#
loop_
_entity.id
_entity.type
_entity.pdbx_description
1 polymer ?
#
loop_
_entity_poly.entity_id
_entity_poly.type
_entity_poly.pdbx_seq_one_letter_code
_entity_poly.pdbx_strand_id
1 'polypeptide(L)'
;MSIADRAASAYELLRQYSTHPVISEHRVADIARTVVRLAALLGVDPAQVQPNHNWDYLALPLTPLTLHASDPEDPERVYTFSYRDPLYDDEPFFLLSPCPLCEATVPLAEIRSLADLGAFLANGPAPLRDNGILPGSYPDEFDRDPAHTSKCPYREGDC
;
A
#
# COMPACT_ATOMS: atom_id res chain seq x y z
N MET A 1 -11.76 -15.78 -13.46
CA MET A 1 -11.85 -14.51 -14.22
C MET A 1 -10.83 -14.53 -15.35
N SER A 2 -11.18 -14.11 -16.56
CA SER A 2 -10.26 -14.15 -17.70
C SER A 2 -9.31 -12.93 -17.73
N ILE A 3 -8.29 -12.97 -18.59
CA ILE A 3 -7.44 -11.79 -18.87
C ILE A 3 -8.28 -10.67 -19.50
N ALA A 4 -9.24 -11.01 -20.37
CA ALA A 4 -10.10 -10.04 -21.04
C ALA A 4 -10.99 -9.28 -20.03
N ASP A 5 -11.55 -10.00 -19.05
CA ASP A 5 -12.38 -9.39 -18.00
C ASP A 5 -11.57 -8.38 -17.17
N ARG A 6 -10.35 -8.77 -16.74
CA ARG A 6 -9.46 -7.89 -15.97
C ARG A 6 -9.03 -6.66 -16.77
N ALA A 7 -8.75 -6.83 -18.06
CA ALA A 7 -8.40 -5.71 -18.94
C ALA A 7 -9.56 -4.74 -19.14
N ALA A 8 -10.79 -5.26 -19.31
CA ALA A 8 -11.99 -4.44 -19.41
C ALA A 8 -12.27 -3.68 -18.09
N SER A 9 -12.13 -4.35 -16.94
CA SER A 9 -12.28 -3.70 -15.62
C SER A 9 -11.26 -2.58 -15.42
N ALA A 10 -10.00 -2.79 -15.79
CA ALA A 10 -8.96 -1.76 -15.73
C ALA A 10 -9.28 -0.55 -16.63
N TYR A 11 -9.76 -0.79 -17.85
CA TYR A 11 -10.18 0.28 -18.76
C TYR A 11 -11.35 1.10 -18.19
N GLU A 12 -12.38 0.43 -17.67
CA GLU A 12 -13.52 1.10 -17.06
C GLU A 12 -13.13 1.89 -15.81
N LEU A 13 -12.23 1.36 -14.98
CA LEU A 13 -11.72 2.09 -13.80
C LEU A 13 -10.99 3.37 -14.22
N LEU A 14 -10.07 3.30 -15.18
CA LEU A 14 -9.39 4.48 -15.71
C LEU A 14 -10.37 5.49 -16.31
N ARG A 15 -11.42 5.02 -16.99
CA ARG A 15 -12.48 5.87 -17.53
C ARG A 15 -13.31 6.53 -16.44
N GLN A 16 -13.66 5.82 -15.37
CA GLN A 16 -14.43 6.35 -14.24
C GLN A 16 -13.64 7.43 -13.47
N TYR A 17 -12.34 7.24 -13.33
CA TYR A 17 -11.41 8.17 -12.69
C TYR A 17 -11.02 9.36 -13.60
N SER A 18 -11.66 9.54 -14.76
CA SER A 18 -11.28 10.61 -15.70
C SER A 18 -11.68 12.03 -15.24
N THR A 19 -12.63 12.17 -14.32
CA THR A 19 -13.08 13.48 -13.82
C THR A 19 -13.52 13.40 -12.36
N HIS A 20 -12.89 14.15 -11.46
CA HIS A 20 -13.37 14.36 -10.10
C HIS A 20 -13.45 15.87 -9.80
N PRO A 21 -14.54 16.39 -9.19
CA PRO A 21 -14.73 17.83 -9.02
C PRO A 21 -13.77 18.49 -8.02
N VAL A 22 -13.15 17.71 -7.12
CA VAL A 22 -12.32 18.21 -6.00
C VAL A 22 -10.82 17.99 -6.24
N ILE A 23 -10.44 17.03 -7.10
CA ILE A 23 -9.04 16.64 -7.31
C ILE A 23 -8.65 16.94 -8.75
N SER A 24 -7.40 17.38 -8.98
CA SER A 24 -6.89 17.62 -10.33
C SER A 24 -6.93 16.34 -11.16
N GLU A 25 -7.26 16.46 -12.46
CA GLU A 25 -7.33 15.31 -13.39
C GLU A 25 -6.07 14.43 -13.36
N HIS A 26 -4.91 15.06 -13.19
CA HIS A 26 -3.63 14.36 -13.11
C HIS A 26 -3.57 13.44 -11.89
N ARG A 27 -3.94 13.94 -10.71
CA ARG A 27 -3.91 13.16 -9.47
C ARG A 27 -4.96 12.06 -9.47
N VAL A 28 -6.14 12.29 -10.08
CA VAL A 28 -7.15 11.23 -10.23
C VAL A 28 -6.63 10.12 -11.16
N ALA A 29 -5.96 10.47 -12.26
CA ALA A 29 -5.32 9.51 -13.15
C ALA A 29 -4.18 8.74 -12.46
N ASP A 30 -3.39 9.39 -11.60
CA ASP A 30 -2.32 8.74 -10.82
C ASP A 30 -2.88 7.71 -9.84
N ILE A 31 -3.95 8.05 -9.11
CA ILE A 31 -4.63 7.10 -8.21
C ILE A 31 -5.14 5.89 -9.02
N ALA A 32 -5.81 6.13 -10.14
CA ALA A 32 -6.36 5.07 -10.98
C ALA A 32 -5.28 4.14 -11.54
N ARG A 33 -4.17 4.70 -12.03
CA ARG A 33 -3.00 3.94 -12.49
C ARG A 33 -2.41 3.11 -11.36
N THR A 34 -2.31 3.69 -10.16
CA THR A 34 -1.79 2.98 -8.99
C THR A 34 -2.68 1.80 -8.59
N VAL A 35 -4.00 1.98 -8.60
CA VAL A 35 -4.99 0.91 -8.34
C VAL A 35 -4.82 -0.23 -9.35
N VAL A 36 -4.77 0.08 -10.64
CA VAL A 36 -4.57 -0.92 -11.71
C VAL A 36 -3.24 -1.64 -11.55
N ARG A 37 -2.17 -0.90 -11.22
CA ARG A 37 -0.83 -1.45 -11.01
C ARG A 37 -0.80 -2.44 -9.84
N LEU A 38 -1.39 -2.08 -8.70
CA LEU A 38 -1.48 -2.98 -7.55
C LEU A 38 -2.33 -4.21 -7.87
N ALA A 39 -3.48 -4.04 -8.53
CA ALA A 39 -4.33 -5.15 -8.94
C ALA A 39 -3.60 -6.12 -9.89
N ALA A 40 -2.85 -5.57 -10.85
CA ALA A 40 -2.03 -6.36 -11.77
C ALA A 40 -0.92 -7.12 -11.04
N LEU A 41 -0.23 -6.48 -10.08
CA LEU A 41 0.77 -7.13 -9.23
C LEU A 41 0.15 -8.30 -8.49
N LEU A 42 -1.01 -8.11 -7.85
CA LEU A 42 -1.70 -9.13 -7.06
C LEU A 42 -2.42 -10.18 -7.91
N GLY A 43 -2.55 -9.97 -9.21
CA GLY A 43 -3.27 -10.85 -10.13
C GLY A 43 -4.80 -10.82 -9.97
N VAL A 44 -5.34 -9.81 -9.28
CA VAL A 44 -6.79 -9.66 -8.98
C VAL A 44 -7.49 -8.69 -9.94
N ASP A 45 -8.81 -8.59 -9.82
CA ASP A 45 -9.58 -7.55 -10.52
C ASP A 45 -9.31 -6.17 -9.89
N PRO A 46 -9.14 -5.09 -10.67
CA PRO A 46 -9.04 -3.72 -10.14
C PRO A 46 -10.16 -3.33 -9.19
N ALA A 47 -11.37 -3.88 -9.32
CA ALA A 47 -12.49 -3.65 -8.41
C ALA A 47 -12.25 -4.16 -6.98
N GLN A 48 -11.28 -5.07 -6.80
CA GLN A 48 -10.85 -5.55 -5.47
C GLN A 48 -9.86 -4.59 -4.79
N VAL A 49 -9.39 -3.56 -5.50
CA VAL A 49 -8.43 -2.58 -4.99
C VAL A 49 -9.08 -1.21 -4.92
N GLN A 50 -9.10 -0.61 -3.73
CA GLN A 50 -9.75 0.68 -3.48
C GLN A 50 -8.86 1.59 -2.65
N PRO A 51 -8.86 2.91 -2.87
CA PRO A 51 -8.25 3.85 -1.93
C PRO A 51 -8.89 3.71 -0.54
N ASN A 52 -8.06 3.69 0.51
CA ASN A 52 -8.51 3.57 1.90
C ASN A 52 -9.28 4.82 2.40
N HIS A 53 -9.13 5.95 1.70
CA HIS A 53 -9.77 7.19 2.06
C HIS A 53 -10.68 7.71 0.96
N ASN A 54 -11.66 8.52 1.37
CA ASN A 54 -12.53 9.20 0.44
C ASN A 54 -11.76 10.28 -0.35
N TRP A 55 -12.41 10.77 -1.40
CA TRP A 55 -11.86 11.78 -2.29
C TRP A 55 -11.52 13.10 -1.60
N ASP A 56 -12.27 13.50 -0.57
CA ASP A 56 -12.01 14.74 0.17
C ASP A 56 -10.65 14.69 0.88
N TYR A 57 -10.32 13.55 1.49
CA TYR A 57 -9.03 13.34 2.14
C TYR A 57 -7.89 13.25 1.12
N LEU A 58 -8.14 12.57 0.00
CA LEU A 58 -7.17 12.46 -1.10
C LEU A 58 -6.93 13.78 -1.83
N ALA A 59 -7.76 14.80 -1.64
CA ALA A 59 -7.52 16.14 -2.19
C ALA A 59 -6.44 16.91 -1.42
N LEU A 60 -6.14 16.53 -0.18
CA LEU A 60 -5.16 17.23 0.66
C LEU A 60 -3.73 17.08 0.09
N PRO A 61 -2.90 18.13 0.10
CA PRO A 61 -1.51 18.05 -0.37
C PRO A 61 -0.70 17.04 0.45
N LEU A 62 0.22 16.33 -0.22
CA LEU A 62 1.17 15.39 0.40
C LEU A 62 0.55 14.21 1.17
N THR A 63 -0.77 14.02 1.05
CA THR A 63 -1.44 12.86 1.64
C THR A 63 -0.94 11.58 0.96
N PRO A 64 -0.39 10.61 1.73
CA PRO A 64 0.07 9.35 1.18
C PRO A 64 -1.12 8.57 0.62
N LEU A 65 -0.94 7.99 -0.57
CA LEU A 65 -1.93 7.10 -1.14
C LEU A 65 -1.85 5.74 -0.46
N THR A 66 -2.90 5.38 0.27
CA THR A 66 -3.08 4.02 0.81
C THR A 66 -4.20 3.31 0.07
N LEU A 67 -3.96 2.04 -0.25
CA LEU A 67 -4.85 1.18 -1.02
C LEU A 67 -5.22 -0.06 -0.19
N HIS A 68 -6.48 -0.43 -0.23
CA HIS A 68 -7.00 -1.68 0.31
C HIS A 68 -7.22 -2.66 -0.84
N ALA A 69 -6.60 -3.82 -0.73
CA ALA A 69 -6.84 -4.95 -1.61
C ALA A 69 -7.59 -6.05 -0.85
N SER A 70 -8.81 -6.34 -1.26
CA SER A 70 -9.60 -7.45 -0.73
C SER A 70 -9.20 -8.75 -1.42
N ASP A 71 -9.08 -9.84 -0.64
CA ASP A 71 -8.90 -11.17 -1.19
C ASP A 71 -10.20 -11.61 -1.91
N PRO A 72 -10.13 -11.98 -3.21
CA PRO A 72 -11.32 -12.40 -3.95
C PRO A 72 -11.95 -13.70 -3.44
N GLU A 73 -11.20 -14.54 -2.71
CA GLU A 73 -11.72 -15.77 -2.10
C GLU A 73 -12.17 -15.57 -0.64
N ASP A 74 -11.70 -14.50 0.01
CA ASP A 74 -12.08 -14.12 1.38
C ASP A 74 -12.22 -12.59 1.52
N PRO A 75 -13.38 -12.01 1.20
CA PRO A 75 -13.56 -10.56 1.17
C PRO A 75 -13.32 -9.85 2.51
N GLU A 76 -13.39 -10.57 3.64
CA GLU A 76 -13.08 -10.04 4.97
C GLU A 76 -11.57 -9.87 5.18
N ARG A 77 -10.76 -10.55 4.36
CA ARG A 77 -9.31 -10.44 4.37
C ARG A 77 -8.87 -9.29 3.47
N VAL A 78 -8.53 -8.18 4.12
CA VAL A 78 -8.07 -6.95 3.45
C VAL A 78 -6.60 -6.71 3.75
N TYR A 79 -5.83 -6.45 2.70
CA TYR A 79 -4.44 -6.04 2.77
C TYR A 79 -4.32 -4.55 2.50
N THR A 80 -3.61 -3.83 3.35
CA THR A 80 -3.37 -2.39 3.18
C THR A 80 -1.98 -2.16 2.61
N PHE A 81 -1.90 -1.40 1.53
CA PHE A 81 -0.65 -1.01 0.89
C PHE A 81 -0.50 0.51 0.92
N SER A 82 0.72 0.99 1.08
CA SER A 82 1.08 2.38 0.84
C SER A 82 1.86 2.50 -0.46
N TYR A 83 1.60 3.60 -1.16
CA TYR A 83 2.34 4.02 -2.33
C TYR A 83 2.74 5.48 -2.17
N ARG A 84 4.04 5.73 -2.02
CA ARG A 84 4.59 7.07 -1.84
C ARG A 84 5.09 7.54 -3.21
N ASP A 85 4.44 8.57 -3.77
CA ASP A 85 4.73 9.28 -5.03
C ASP A 85 5.91 8.70 -5.83
N PRO A 86 5.66 7.67 -6.67
CA PRO A 86 6.74 6.98 -7.36
C PRO A 86 7.45 7.92 -8.34
N LEU A 87 8.77 7.85 -8.37
CA LEU A 87 9.54 8.40 -9.47
C LEU A 87 9.52 7.45 -10.67
N TYR A 88 9.35 6.14 -10.44
CA TYR A 88 9.39 5.10 -11.48
C TYR A 88 8.25 4.07 -11.37
N ASP A 89 7.86 3.50 -12.52
CA ASP A 89 6.78 2.50 -12.65
C ASP A 89 7.09 1.15 -11.98
N ASP A 90 8.33 0.90 -11.56
CA ASP A 90 8.79 -0.33 -10.91
C ASP A 90 8.99 -0.20 -9.39
N GLU A 91 8.67 0.95 -8.80
CA GLU A 91 8.81 1.18 -7.36
C GLU A 91 7.88 0.29 -6.51
N PRO A 92 8.33 -0.23 -5.35
CA PRO A 92 7.53 -1.16 -4.57
C PRO A 92 6.23 -0.56 -4.05
N PHE A 93 5.30 -1.44 -3.71
CA PHE A 93 4.26 -1.13 -2.74
C PHE A 93 4.74 -1.52 -1.35
N PHE A 94 4.46 -0.70 -0.34
CA PHE A 94 4.76 -1.06 1.04
C PHE A 94 3.54 -1.74 1.65
N LEU A 95 3.68 -3.00 2.07
CA LEU A 95 2.64 -3.69 2.82
C LEU A 95 2.59 -3.12 4.24
N LEU A 96 1.45 -2.56 4.61
CA LEU A 96 1.22 -2.01 5.94
C LEU A 96 0.60 -3.06 6.85
N SER A 97 1.10 -3.14 8.08
CA SER A 97 0.62 -4.07 9.09
C SER A 97 0.96 -3.56 10.49
N PRO A 98 0.30 -4.05 11.55
CA PRO A 98 0.62 -3.63 12.91
C PRO A 98 2.09 -3.88 13.26
N CYS A 99 2.75 -2.85 13.79
CA CYS A 99 4.09 -2.93 14.36
C CYS A 99 4.10 -3.97 15.50
N PRO A 100 5.02 -4.95 15.50
CA PRO A 100 5.10 -5.96 16.56
C PRO A 100 5.35 -5.41 17.98
N LEU A 101 5.80 -4.15 18.11
CA LEU A 101 6.08 -3.52 19.41
C LEU A 101 5.03 -2.50 19.85
N CYS A 102 4.48 -1.71 18.93
CA CYS A 102 3.56 -0.63 19.28
C CYS A 102 2.19 -0.69 18.60
N GLU A 103 1.93 -1.73 17.80
CA GLU A 103 0.67 -2.01 17.11
C GLU A 103 0.23 -0.94 16.08
N ALA A 104 0.97 0.16 15.93
CA ALA A 104 0.73 1.14 14.88
C ALA A 104 0.85 0.51 13.49
N THR A 105 -0.02 0.91 12.56
CA THR A 105 0.04 0.49 11.16
C THR A 105 1.22 1.14 10.46
N VAL A 106 2.25 0.35 10.13
CA VAL A 106 3.53 0.81 9.58
C VAL A 106 3.97 -0.10 8.42
N PRO A 107 4.86 0.36 7.53
CA PRO A 107 5.36 -0.46 6.42
C PRO A 107 6.26 -1.59 6.94
N LEU A 108 5.88 -2.85 6.74
CA LEU A 108 6.65 -4.02 7.20
C LEU A 108 7.40 -4.75 6.10
N ALA A 109 7.01 -4.55 4.84
CA ALA A 109 7.66 -5.20 3.70
C ALA A 109 7.51 -4.37 2.42
N GLU A 110 8.52 -4.46 1.57
CA GLU A 110 8.47 -3.99 0.18
C GLU A 110 7.96 -5.10 -0.74
N ILE A 111 6.92 -4.82 -1.51
CA ILE A 111 6.27 -5.77 -2.39
C ILE A 111 6.45 -5.31 -3.84
N ARG A 112 7.30 -6.02 -4.59
CA ARG A 112 7.48 -5.81 -6.04
C ARG A 112 6.80 -6.90 -6.86
N SER A 113 6.49 -8.04 -6.23
CA SER A 113 5.92 -9.20 -6.88
C SER A 113 5.04 -10.02 -5.92
N LEU A 114 4.24 -10.94 -6.47
CA LEU A 114 3.52 -11.94 -5.68
C LEU A 114 4.45 -12.83 -4.85
N ALA A 115 5.69 -13.04 -5.31
CA ALA A 115 6.65 -13.84 -4.54
C ALA A 115 7.06 -13.14 -3.24
N ASP A 116 7.23 -11.82 -3.26
CA ASP A 116 7.54 -11.03 -2.06
C ASP A 116 6.38 -11.08 -1.06
N LEU A 117 5.15 -10.92 -1.54
CA LEU A 117 3.95 -11.04 -0.71
C LEU A 117 3.84 -12.46 -0.12
N GLY A 118 4.03 -13.49 -0.95
CA GLY A 118 4.01 -14.88 -0.50
C GLY A 118 5.08 -15.17 0.57
N ALA A 119 6.30 -14.65 0.39
CA ALA A 119 7.37 -14.78 1.36
C ALA A 119 7.03 -14.09 2.69
N PHE A 120 6.45 -12.90 2.65
CA PHE A 120 5.99 -12.19 3.84
C PHE A 120 4.86 -12.94 4.55
N LEU A 121 3.83 -13.41 3.81
CA LEU A 121 2.69 -14.12 4.41
C LEU A 121 3.07 -15.47 5.02
N ALA A 122 4.07 -16.16 4.46
CA ALA A 122 4.53 -17.44 4.98
C ALA A 122 5.35 -17.30 6.27
N ASN A 123 6.12 -16.23 6.41
CA ASN A 123 7.10 -16.07 7.50
C ASN A 123 6.69 -15.02 8.54
N GLY A 124 5.81 -14.10 8.17
CA GLY A 124 5.54 -12.88 8.90
C GLY A 124 6.73 -11.91 8.90
N PRO A 125 6.59 -10.78 9.61
CA PRO A 125 7.71 -9.86 9.82
C PRO A 125 8.78 -10.52 10.70
N ALA A 126 10.06 -10.26 10.40
CA ALA A 126 11.15 -10.76 11.23
C ALA A 126 11.04 -10.17 12.66
N PRO A 127 11.40 -10.93 13.73
CA PRO A 127 11.28 -10.42 15.09
C PRO A 127 12.09 -9.14 15.32
N LEU A 128 11.43 -8.11 15.83
CA LEU A 128 12.09 -6.88 16.27
C LEU A 128 12.77 -7.12 17.62
N ARG A 129 13.98 -6.57 17.76
CA ARG A 129 14.74 -6.63 19.00
C ARG A 129 14.67 -5.27 19.69
N ASP A 130 14.60 -5.27 21.01
CA ASP A 130 14.54 -4.04 21.83
C ASP A 130 15.90 -3.30 21.91
N ASN A 131 16.78 -3.50 20.93
CA ASN A 131 18.09 -2.86 20.83
C ASN A 131 18.15 -1.83 19.69
N GLY A 132 17.01 -1.51 19.07
CA GLY A 132 16.90 -0.54 17.99
C GLY A 132 17.49 -0.99 16.65
N ILE A 133 18.00 -2.21 16.54
CA ILE A 133 18.55 -2.72 15.28
C ILE A 133 17.42 -3.36 14.48
N LEU A 134 17.20 -2.84 13.26
CA LEU A 134 16.26 -3.42 12.31
C LEU A 134 16.85 -4.65 11.61
N PRO A 135 16.08 -5.75 11.48
CA PRO A 135 16.40 -6.80 10.53
C PRO A 135 16.40 -6.24 9.10
N GLY A 136 17.34 -6.65 8.25
CA GLY A 136 17.45 -6.15 6.87
C GLY A 136 16.29 -6.53 5.94
N SER A 137 15.25 -7.21 6.44
CA SER A 137 14.01 -7.48 5.70
C SER A 137 12.98 -6.36 5.86
N TYR A 138 13.18 -5.43 6.79
CA TYR A 138 12.29 -4.28 6.97
C TYR A 138 12.64 -3.19 5.96
N PRO A 139 11.65 -2.46 5.43
CA PRO A 139 11.89 -1.32 4.56
C PRO A 139 12.57 -0.17 5.32
N ASP A 140 13.35 0.64 4.60
CA ASP A 140 14.00 1.84 5.16
C ASP A 140 12.98 2.85 5.70
N GLU A 141 11.72 2.79 5.24
CA GLU A 141 10.62 3.63 5.69
C GLU A 141 10.08 3.22 7.07
N PHE A 142 10.46 2.06 7.62
CA PHE A 142 9.89 1.55 8.86
C PHE A 142 10.28 2.38 10.10
N ASP A 143 11.57 2.66 10.34
CA ASP A 143 12.05 3.34 11.58
C ASP A 143 11.78 4.85 11.61
N ARG A 144 11.38 5.43 10.47
CA ARG A 144 11.03 6.85 10.37
C ARG A 144 9.54 7.06 10.10
N ASP A 145 8.75 5.99 10.16
CA ASP A 145 7.33 6.15 9.95
C ASP A 145 6.70 6.92 11.12
N PRO A 146 6.10 8.10 10.86
CA PRO A 146 5.52 8.92 11.91
C PRO A 146 4.29 8.26 12.56
N ALA A 147 3.76 7.17 11.98
CA ALA A 147 2.67 6.41 12.57
C ALA A 147 3.08 5.68 13.86
N HIS A 148 4.38 5.43 14.09
CA HIS A 148 4.83 4.82 15.34
C HIS A 148 4.38 5.63 16.57
N THR A 149 3.94 4.92 17.61
CA THR A 149 3.58 5.57 18.87
C THR A 149 4.81 6.16 19.55
N SER A 150 4.63 7.16 20.42
CA SER A 150 5.72 7.86 21.11
C SER A 150 6.59 6.97 22.01
N LYS A 151 6.16 5.74 22.26
CA LYS A 151 6.87 4.76 23.09
C LYS A 151 7.58 3.69 22.27
N CYS A 152 7.44 3.70 20.94
CA CYS A 152 8.10 2.74 20.08
C CYS A 152 9.60 3.08 19.99
N PRO A 153 10.54 2.14 20.20
CA PRO A 153 11.97 2.39 20.05
C PRO A 153 12.38 2.68 18.59
N TYR A 154 11.48 2.40 17.64
CA TYR A 154 11.62 2.67 16.21
C TYR A 154 10.80 3.88 15.76
N ARG A 155 10.27 4.68 16.68
CA ARG A 155 9.84 6.03 16.31
C ARG A 155 11.08 6.90 16.36
N GLU A 156 11.37 7.64 15.29
CA GLU A 156 12.37 8.71 15.37
C GLU A 156 12.11 9.61 16.61
N GLY A 157 13.08 9.60 17.52
CA GLY A 157 13.05 10.26 18.81
C GLY A 157 14.47 10.53 19.31
N ASP A 158 14.98 11.70 18.93
CA ASP A 158 16.17 12.42 19.42
C ASP A 158 17.55 11.75 19.20
N CYS A 159 18.14 11.98 18.03
CA CYS A 159 19.58 12.17 17.88
C CYS A 159 19.90 13.68 17.91
#